data_AF-A0A402AWM1-F1
#
_entry.id   AF-A0A402AWM1-F1
#
_cell.length_a   1.000
_cell.length_b   1.000
_cell.length_c   1.000
_cell.angle_alpha   90.00
_cell.angle_beta   90.00
_cell.angle_gamma   90.00
#
_symmetry.space_group_name_H-M   'P 1'
#
loop_
_entity.id
_entity.type
_entity.pdbx_description
1 polymer ?
#
loop_
_entity_poly.entity_id
_entity_poly.type
_entity_poly.pdbx_seq_one_letter_code
_entity_poly.pdbx_strand_id
1 'polypeptide(L)'
;MDVAIRHIHSMDDKNLSQQEWLIQAAFASLAPVLDQQVVRSVRLHATTQDATVEQYLSQARAIGDRLIATALHSAEMVEWLELIEAGEQEWQVVFTDADLYNGTAGITLFLAYLGKQTGSEQYTTLARKAFETTRRKIHSHAAQIDLYGLGAFIGLSSFIYLLAQLGTLWEDDQLYVEAEYLVQQLSPIIAQETAFDVNSGTAGCLLTLLALYKVKPTQAILQASIECGEHLLKHMRSTLMGRLEH
;
A
#
# COMPACT_ATOMS: atom_id res chain seq x y z
N MET A 1 -4.22 -35.00 -14.76
CA MET A 1 -2.94 -35.11 -15.49
C MET A 1 -2.40 -33.74 -15.90
N ASP A 2 -3.24 -32.85 -16.45
CA ASP A 2 -2.79 -31.54 -16.99
C ASP A 2 -2.23 -30.54 -15.96
N VAL A 3 -2.63 -30.65 -14.69
CA VAL A 3 -2.05 -29.83 -13.60
C VAL A 3 -0.63 -30.30 -13.28
N ALA A 4 -0.40 -31.61 -13.20
CA ALA A 4 0.91 -32.18 -12.92
C ALA A 4 1.89 -31.93 -14.07
N ILE A 5 1.43 -32.04 -15.32
CA ILE A 5 2.24 -31.74 -16.51
C ILE A 5 2.60 -30.25 -16.58
N ARG A 6 1.65 -29.35 -16.31
CA ARG A 6 1.94 -27.91 -16.19
C ARG A 6 2.96 -27.61 -15.10
N HIS A 7 2.86 -28.29 -13.96
CA HIS A 7 3.78 -28.08 -12.84
C HIS A 7 5.20 -28.52 -13.16
N ILE A 8 5.35 -29.67 -13.84
CA ILE A 8 6.65 -30.17 -14.32
C ILE A 8 7.25 -29.22 -15.36
N HIS A 9 6.43 -28.64 -16.25
CA HIS A 9 6.90 -27.66 -17.22
C HIS A 9 7.25 -26.29 -16.62
N SER A 10 6.73 -25.96 -15.43
CA SER A 10 7.06 -24.73 -14.71
C SER A 10 8.21 -24.89 -13.71
N MET A 11 8.90 -26.05 -13.67
CA MET A 11 10.07 -26.28 -12.82
C MET A 11 11.30 -25.56 -13.40
N ASP A 12 11.40 -24.26 -13.15
CA ASP A 12 12.56 -23.42 -13.43
C ASP A 12 13.14 -22.83 -12.13
N ASP A 13 14.28 -22.13 -12.22
CA ASP A 13 14.97 -21.54 -11.06
C ASP A 13 14.08 -20.50 -10.34
N LYS A 14 13.15 -19.87 -11.06
CA LYS A 14 12.19 -18.91 -10.51
C LYS A 14 11.15 -19.64 -9.64
N ASN A 15 10.62 -20.75 -10.13
CA ASN A 15 9.71 -21.61 -9.39
C ASN A 15 10.40 -22.24 -8.18
N LEU A 16 11.65 -22.71 -8.33
CA LEU A 16 12.45 -23.23 -7.23
C LEU A 16 12.63 -22.17 -6.13
N SER A 17 13.04 -20.96 -6.48
CA SER A 17 13.23 -19.86 -5.51
C SER A 17 11.92 -19.53 -4.78
N GLN A 18 10.79 -19.58 -5.49
CA GLN A 18 9.46 -19.35 -4.90
C GLN A 18 9.05 -20.48 -3.95
N GLN A 19 9.28 -21.74 -4.34
CA GLN A 19 8.99 -22.90 -3.50
C GLN A 19 9.90 -22.94 -2.26
N GLU A 20 11.19 -22.62 -2.42
CA GLU A 20 12.12 -22.48 -1.30
C GLU A 20 11.67 -21.39 -0.33
N TRP A 21 11.24 -20.24 -0.84
CA TRP A 21 10.70 -19.17 0.02
C TRP A 21 9.44 -19.61 0.77
N LEU A 22 8.49 -20.28 0.09
CA LEU A 22 7.27 -20.80 0.72
C LEU A 22 7.59 -21.82 1.82
N ILE A 23 8.53 -22.73 1.55
CA ILE A 23 8.98 -23.74 2.52
C ILE A 23 9.65 -23.06 3.72
N GLN A 24 10.58 -22.12 3.47
CA GLN A 24 11.25 -21.37 4.52
C GLN A 24 10.26 -20.54 5.35
N ALA A 25 9.28 -19.89 4.71
CA ALA A 25 8.22 -19.14 5.36
C ALA A 25 7.35 -20.05 6.25
N ALA A 26 6.95 -21.22 5.74
CA ALA A 26 6.17 -22.21 6.50
C ALA A 26 6.94 -22.76 7.71
N PHE A 27 8.25 -23.01 7.57
CA PHE A 27 9.09 -23.41 8.70
C PHE A 27 9.33 -22.27 9.69
N ALA A 28 9.52 -21.04 9.20
CA ALA A 28 9.64 -19.85 10.04
C ALA A 28 8.37 -19.59 10.85
N SER A 29 7.18 -19.87 10.29
CA SER A 29 5.92 -19.77 11.03
C SER A 29 5.70 -20.84 12.10
N LEU A 30 6.42 -21.96 12.03
CA LEU A 30 6.35 -23.05 13.00
C LEU A 30 7.40 -22.92 14.10
N ALA A 31 8.39 -22.04 13.93
CA ALA A 31 9.41 -21.80 14.92
C ALA A 31 8.83 -20.88 16.02
N PRO A 32 8.69 -21.35 17.28
CA PRO A 32 8.49 -20.42 18.37
C PRO A 32 9.65 -19.43 18.37
N VAL A 33 9.37 -18.14 18.61
CA VAL A 33 10.39 -17.10 18.76
C VAL A 33 11.20 -17.42 20.02
N LEU A 34 12.13 -18.37 19.91
CA LEU A 34 12.99 -18.84 21.00
C LEU A 34 14.11 -17.84 21.30
N ASP A 35 14.11 -16.68 20.67
CA ASP A 35 15.09 -15.64 20.95
C ASP A 35 14.49 -14.25 20.72
N GLN A 36 14.05 -13.60 21.81
CA GLN A 36 13.71 -12.17 21.84
C GLN A 36 14.94 -11.27 21.60
N GLN A 37 16.14 -11.82 21.34
CA GLN A 37 17.38 -11.06 21.25
C GLN A 37 18.21 -11.26 19.98
N VAL A 38 17.67 -11.81 18.88
CA VAL A 38 18.32 -11.61 17.57
C VAL A 38 17.79 -10.32 16.94
N VAL A 39 18.03 -9.19 17.61
CA VAL A 39 18.16 -7.93 16.89
C VAL A 39 19.46 -8.07 16.09
N ARG A 40 19.36 -8.58 14.85
CA ARG A 40 20.38 -8.29 13.84
C ARG A 40 20.39 -6.79 13.69
N SER A 41 21.20 -6.11 14.50
CA SER A 41 21.49 -4.70 14.30
C SER A 41 22.14 -4.61 12.93
N VAL A 42 21.32 -4.27 11.93
CA VAL A 42 21.84 -3.85 10.64
C VAL A 42 22.64 -2.60 10.96
N ARG A 43 23.96 -2.75 11.05
CA ARG A 43 24.85 -1.61 11.23
C ARG A 43 24.80 -0.81 9.94
N LEU A 44 23.88 0.14 9.90
CA LEU A 44 23.82 1.15 8.87
C LEU A 44 25.07 1.99 9.01
N HIS A 45 26.03 1.78 8.11
CA HIS A 45 27.18 2.65 7.99
C HIS A 45 26.73 3.84 7.16
N ALA A 46 26.82 5.04 7.73
CA ALA A 46 26.58 6.26 6.97
C ALA A 46 27.53 6.26 5.76
N THR A 47 26.96 6.32 4.56
CA THR A 47 27.76 6.50 3.35
C THR A 47 28.26 7.95 3.36
N THR A 48 29.51 8.16 2.95
CA THR A 48 30.10 9.51 2.85
C THR A 48 29.82 10.18 1.51
N GLN A 49 29.19 9.45 0.58
CA GLN A 49 28.83 9.91 -0.75
C GLN A 49 27.35 9.62 -1.00
N ASP A 50 26.68 10.62 -1.58
CA ASP A 50 25.31 10.48 -2.08
C ASP A 50 25.31 9.53 -3.28
N ALA A 51 24.33 8.64 -3.34
CA ALA A 51 24.16 7.78 -4.50
C ALA A 51 23.66 8.58 -5.71
N THR A 52 24.08 8.18 -6.91
CA THR A 52 23.62 8.82 -8.15
C THR A 52 22.19 8.39 -8.50
N VAL A 53 21.53 9.15 -9.36
CA VAL A 53 20.19 8.82 -9.87
C VAL A 53 20.18 7.44 -10.54
N GLU A 54 21.24 7.10 -11.28
CA GLU A 54 21.39 5.81 -11.95
C GLU A 54 21.53 4.66 -10.96
N GLN A 55 22.23 4.89 -9.83
CA GLN A 55 22.34 3.90 -8.77
C GLN A 55 20.99 3.65 -8.09
N TYR A 56 20.24 4.71 -7.77
CA TYR A 56 18.88 4.57 -7.24
C TYR A 56 17.96 3.86 -8.23
N LEU A 57 18.01 4.23 -9.52
CA LEU A 57 17.18 3.61 -10.55
C LEU A 57 17.54 2.14 -10.78
N SER A 58 18.83 1.80 -10.70
CA SER A 58 19.28 0.40 -10.78
C SER A 58 18.72 -0.43 -9.63
N GLN A 59 18.72 0.09 -8.40
CA GLN A 59 18.14 -0.61 -7.25
C GLN A 59 16.61 -0.70 -7.35
N ALA A 60 15.95 0.37 -7.82
CA ALA A 60 14.51 0.37 -8.04
C ALA A 60 14.11 -0.68 -9.11
N ARG A 61 14.90 -0.84 -10.19
CA ARG A 61 14.71 -1.92 -11.16
C ARG A 61 14.86 -3.30 -10.53
N ALA A 62 15.90 -3.52 -9.73
CA ALA A 62 16.09 -4.80 -9.03
C ALA A 62 14.90 -5.14 -8.12
N ILE A 63 14.32 -4.15 -7.42
CA ILE A 63 13.10 -4.33 -6.63
C ILE A 63 11.90 -4.63 -7.54
N GLY A 64 11.71 -3.87 -8.61
CA GLY A 64 10.63 -4.09 -9.58
C GLY A 64 10.68 -5.47 -10.24
N ASP A 65 11.87 -5.92 -10.63
CA ASP A 65 12.09 -7.24 -11.21
C ASP A 65 11.78 -8.35 -10.20
N ARG A 66 12.14 -8.14 -8.93
CA ARG A 66 11.75 -9.05 -7.84
C ARG A 66 10.23 -9.09 -7.66
N LEU A 67 9.54 -7.96 -7.69
CA LEU A 67 8.08 -7.90 -7.59
C LEU A 67 7.40 -8.62 -8.76
N ILE A 68 7.90 -8.47 -9.99
CA ILE A 68 7.46 -9.26 -11.14
C ILE A 68 7.72 -10.76 -10.90
N ALA A 69 8.88 -11.09 -10.34
CA ALA A 69 9.26 -12.47 -10.13
C ALA A 69 8.39 -13.18 -9.08
N THR A 70 8.02 -12.48 -8.02
CA THR A 70 7.24 -13.05 -6.90
C THR A 70 5.73 -12.88 -7.05
N ALA A 71 5.26 -12.15 -8.05
CA ALA A 71 3.85 -11.94 -8.32
C ALA A 71 3.12 -13.27 -8.60
N LEU A 72 2.04 -13.50 -7.85
CA LEU A 72 1.11 -14.60 -8.07
C LEU A 72 -0.02 -14.13 -8.98
N HIS A 73 -0.13 -14.75 -10.15
CA HIS A 73 -1.10 -14.36 -11.16
C HIS A 73 -2.29 -15.32 -11.18
N SER A 74 -3.50 -14.76 -11.15
CA SER A 74 -4.71 -15.43 -11.62
C SER A 74 -5.20 -14.79 -12.93
N ALA A 75 -6.30 -15.31 -13.48
CA ALA A 75 -6.94 -14.73 -14.66
C ALA A 75 -7.32 -13.26 -14.42
N GLU A 76 -7.74 -12.92 -13.19
CA GLU A 76 -8.31 -11.63 -12.87
C GLU A 76 -7.43 -10.78 -11.94
N MET A 77 -6.56 -11.39 -11.12
CA MET A 77 -5.80 -10.72 -10.07
C MET A 77 -4.28 -10.94 -10.18
N VAL A 78 -3.54 -10.04 -9.55
CA VAL A 78 -2.13 -10.24 -9.21
C VAL A 78 -1.92 -9.91 -7.74
N GLU A 79 -1.30 -10.84 -7.01
CA GLU A 79 -1.13 -10.74 -5.57
C GLU A 79 0.29 -11.10 -5.15
N TRP A 80 0.66 -10.67 -3.94
CA TRP A 80 1.91 -11.03 -3.29
C TRP A 80 1.60 -11.67 -1.94
N LEU A 81 2.51 -12.50 -1.47
CA LEU A 81 2.43 -13.10 -0.14
C LEU A 81 3.20 -12.25 0.87
N GLU A 82 2.63 -12.14 2.05
CA GLU A 82 3.17 -11.45 3.22
C GLU A 82 3.19 -12.41 4.41
N LEU A 83 4.14 -12.21 5.33
CA LEU A 83 4.15 -12.87 6.62
C LEU A 83 3.58 -11.89 7.65
N ILE A 84 2.45 -12.23 8.26
CA ILE A 84 1.85 -11.44 9.34
C ILE A 84 1.93 -12.20 10.66
N GLU A 85 2.07 -11.47 11.76
CA GLU A 85 1.98 -12.02 13.11
C GLU A 85 0.49 -12.17 13.48
N ALA A 86 0.04 -13.40 13.69
CA ALA A 86 -1.36 -13.75 13.96
C ALA A 86 -1.66 -14.00 15.46
N GLY A 87 -0.68 -13.77 16.34
CA GLY A 87 -0.77 -13.97 17.79
C GLY A 87 0.61 -13.83 18.44
N GLU A 88 0.72 -14.04 19.76
CA GLU A 88 1.95 -13.72 20.52
C GLU A 88 3.24 -14.44 20.04
N GLN A 89 3.14 -15.50 19.22
CA GLN A 89 4.28 -16.18 18.58
C GLN A 89 3.90 -16.95 17.29
N GLU A 90 2.79 -16.61 16.64
CA GLU A 90 2.31 -17.33 15.44
C GLU A 90 2.46 -16.45 14.21
N TRP A 91 3.15 -16.94 13.17
CA TRP A 91 3.20 -16.26 11.88
C TRP A 91 2.28 -16.95 10.88
N GLN A 92 1.63 -16.16 10.04
CA GLN A 92 0.79 -16.65 8.96
C GLN A 92 1.24 -16.08 7.63
N VAL A 93 1.25 -16.94 6.60
CA VAL A 93 1.44 -16.52 5.22
C VAL A 93 0.07 -16.13 4.66
N VAL A 94 -0.10 -14.86 4.34
CA VAL A 94 -1.34 -14.31 3.79
C VAL A 94 -1.07 -13.57 2.49
N PHE A 95 -2.13 -13.21 1.76
CA PHE A 95 -2.00 -12.26 0.66
C PHE A 95 -1.94 -10.83 1.20
N THR A 96 -1.13 -9.99 0.56
CA THR A 96 -1.06 -8.55 0.87
C THR A 96 -2.44 -7.89 0.78
N ASP A 97 -2.73 -6.94 1.66
CA ASP A 97 -3.99 -6.19 1.66
C ASP A 97 -4.09 -5.20 0.47
N ALA A 98 -5.10 -4.33 0.47
CA ALA A 98 -5.36 -3.33 -0.56
C ALA A 98 -4.75 -1.94 -0.25
N ASP A 99 -4.08 -1.78 0.88
CA ASP A 99 -3.59 -0.47 1.35
C ASP A 99 -2.22 -0.05 0.78
N LEU A 100 -1.78 1.17 1.12
CA LEU A 100 -0.49 1.73 0.71
C LEU A 100 0.68 1.35 1.62
N TYR A 101 0.42 0.83 2.82
CA TYR A 101 1.44 0.55 3.84
C TYR A 101 2.23 -0.73 3.51
N ASN A 102 1.53 -1.85 3.46
CA ASN A 102 2.06 -3.17 3.11
C ASN A 102 1.24 -3.85 2.01
N GLY A 103 0.19 -3.18 1.52
CA GLY A 103 -0.71 -3.70 0.51
C GLY A 103 -0.32 -3.50 -0.96
N THR A 104 -1.21 -4.02 -1.80
CA THR A 104 -1.16 -3.95 -3.26
C THR A 104 -1.21 -2.53 -3.81
N ALA A 105 -1.79 -1.54 -3.10
CA ALA A 105 -1.76 -0.15 -3.56
C ALA A 105 -0.34 0.41 -3.53
N GLY A 106 0.45 0.11 -2.50
CA GLY A 106 1.84 0.56 -2.38
C GLY A 106 2.71 -0.01 -3.51
N ILE A 107 2.55 -1.31 -3.77
CA ILE A 107 3.20 -2.01 -4.88
C ILE A 107 2.79 -1.41 -6.24
N THR A 108 1.49 -1.15 -6.42
CA THR A 108 0.95 -0.51 -7.63
C THR A 108 1.58 0.85 -7.87
N LEU A 109 1.61 1.71 -6.85
CA LEU A 109 2.17 3.06 -6.93
C LEU A 109 3.66 3.01 -7.31
N PHE A 110 4.43 2.15 -6.65
CA PHE A 110 5.85 1.95 -6.93
C PHE A 110 6.08 1.52 -8.38
N LEU A 111 5.40 0.46 -8.84
CA LEU A 111 5.57 -0.08 -10.19
C LEU A 111 5.12 0.92 -11.26
N ALA A 112 4.07 1.69 -11.00
CA ALA A 112 3.57 2.69 -11.93
C ALA A 112 4.62 3.79 -12.18
N TYR A 113 5.21 4.33 -11.10
CA TYR A 113 6.28 5.32 -11.20
C TYR A 113 7.57 4.72 -11.79
N LEU A 114 7.93 3.49 -11.43
CA LEU A 114 9.08 2.81 -12.01
C LEU A 114 8.91 2.63 -13.52
N GLY A 115 7.73 2.22 -13.98
CA GLY A 115 7.39 2.13 -15.40
C GLY A 115 7.56 3.47 -16.11
N LYS A 116 7.02 4.56 -15.54
CA LYS A 116 7.19 5.91 -16.10
C LYS A 116 8.66 6.33 -16.19
N GLN A 117 9.45 6.13 -15.14
CA GLN A 117 10.84 6.57 -15.10
C GLN A 117 11.78 5.74 -15.97
N THR A 118 11.43 4.47 -16.21
CA THR A 118 12.27 3.56 -17.01
C THR A 118 11.80 3.41 -18.46
N GLY A 119 10.57 3.81 -18.77
CA GLY A 119 9.92 3.52 -20.06
C GLY A 119 9.58 2.04 -20.25
N SER A 120 9.64 1.23 -19.19
CA SER A 120 9.53 -0.22 -19.27
C SER A 120 8.08 -0.70 -19.17
N GLU A 121 7.56 -1.27 -20.26
CA GLU A 121 6.17 -1.71 -20.37
C GLU A 121 5.81 -2.82 -19.37
N GLN A 122 6.77 -3.68 -18.99
CA GLN A 122 6.53 -4.74 -18.01
C GLN A 122 6.08 -4.19 -16.64
N TYR A 123 6.69 -3.10 -16.16
CA TYR A 123 6.31 -2.49 -14.88
C TYR A 123 4.96 -1.79 -14.98
N THR A 124 4.71 -1.07 -16.09
CA THR A 124 3.43 -0.40 -16.33
C THR A 124 2.27 -1.40 -16.45
N THR A 125 2.47 -2.50 -17.18
CA THR A 125 1.47 -3.55 -17.35
C THR A 125 1.15 -4.23 -16.02
N LEU A 126 2.18 -4.54 -15.23
CA LEU A 126 1.98 -5.12 -13.90
C LEU A 126 1.29 -4.13 -12.96
N ALA A 127 1.67 -2.85 -12.98
CA ALA A 127 1.03 -1.81 -12.18
C ALA A 127 -0.47 -1.68 -12.51
N ARG A 128 -0.85 -1.70 -13.80
CA ARG A 128 -2.27 -1.67 -14.20
C ARG A 128 -3.03 -2.90 -13.70
N LYS A 129 -2.45 -4.09 -13.80
CA LYS A 129 -3.08 -5.32 -13.28
C LYS A 129 -3.20 -5.31 -11.74
N ALA A 130 -2.17 -4.78 -11.05
CA ALA A 130 -2.17 -4.63 -9.60
C ALA A 130 -3.22 -3.60 -9.15
N PHE A 131 -3.34 -2.46 -9.85
CA PHE A 131 -4.40 -1.48 -9.63
C PHE A 131 -5.80 -2.10 -9.72
N GLU A 132 -6.08 -2.88 -10.77
CA GLU A 132 -7.37 -3.57 -10.90
C GLU A 132 -7.62 -4.58 -9.77
N THR A 133 -6.56 -5.20 -9.24
CA THR A 133 -6.66 -6.10 -8.08
C THR A 133 -7.01 -5.30 -6.82
N THR A 134 -6.29 -4.21 -6.55
CA THR A 134 -6.56 -3.30 -5.42
C THR A 134 -7.98 -2.76 -5.48
N ARG A 135 -8.39 -2.25 -6.64
CA ARG A 135 -9.74 -1.74 -6.89
C ARG A 135 -10.79 -2.79 -6.58
N ARG A 136 -10.60 -4.03 -7.04
CA ARG A 136 -11.55 -5.12 -6.79
C ARG A 136 -11.63 -5.50 -5.31
N LYS A 137 -10.50 -5.55 -4.60
CA LYS A 137 -10.46 -5.80 -3.15
C LYS A 137 -11.23 -4.73 -2.37
N ILE A 138 -11.06 -3.47 -2.72
CA ILE A 138 -11.77 -2.38 -2.02
C ILE A 138 -13.26 -2.44 -2.30
N HIS A 139 -13.66 -2.61 -3.56
CA HIS A 139 -15.08 -2.68 -3.91
C HIS A 139 -15.78 -3.95 -3.43
N SER A 140 -15.07 -5.09 -3.31
CA SER A 140 -15.66 -6.32 -2.76
C SER A 140 -16.01 -6.17 -1.27
N HIS A 141 -15.34 -5.26 -0.58
CA HIS A 141 -15.63 -4.95 0.82
C HIS A 141 -16.40 -3.63 0.98
N ALA A 142 -17.02 -3.10 -0.09
CA ALA A 142 -17.78 -1.84 -0.05
C ALA A 142 -18.96 -1.89 0.94
N ALA A 143 -19.49 -3.08 1.25
CA ALA A 143 -20.50 -3.27 2.29
C ALA A 143 -19.96 -3.07 3.73
N GLN A 144 -18.65 -2.92 3.88
CA GLN A 144 -17.89 -2.76 5.13
C GLN A 144 -16.90 -1.61 5.03
N ILE A 145 -17.23 -0.55 4.28
CA ILE A 145 -16.38 0.64 4.12
C ILE A 145 -15.93 1.22 5.47
N ASP A 146 -16.79 1.14 6.50
CA ASP A 146 -16.50 1.59 7.87
C ASP A 146 -15.35 0.82 8.55
N LEU A 147 -15.00 -0.38 8.06
CA LEU A 147 -13.90 -1.19 8.60
C LEU A 147 -12.53 -0.81 8.05
N TYR A 148 -12.46 -0.05 6.96
CA TYR A 148 -11.18 0.29 6.34
C TYR A 148 -10.41 1.38 7.08
N GLY A 149 -11.06 2.19 7.92
CA GLY A 149 -10.44 3.38 8.49
C GLY A 149 -10.09 4.43 7.41
N LEU A 150 -9.51 5.55 7.84
CA LEU A 150 -9.33 6.74 7.00
C LEU A 150 -7.87 7.18 6.77
N GLY A 151 -6.87 6.43 7.21
CA GLY A 151 -5.47 6.82 7.13
C GLY A 151 -4.90 6.96 5.71
N ALA A 152 -3.82 7.75 5.61
CA ALA A 152 -3.12 7.96 4.34
C ALA A 152 -2.43 6.69 3.85
N PHE A 153 -2.06 5.78 4.75
CA PHE A 153 -1.39 4.53 4.42
C PHE A 153 -2.30 3.33 4.57
N ILE A 154 -3.17 3.34 5.60
CA ILE A 154 -4.13 2.27 5.88
C ILE A 154 -5.54 2.87 5.83
N GLY A 155 -6.33 2.39 4.87
CA GLY A 155 -7.77 2.67 4.77
C GLY A 155 -8.21 3.32 3.48
N LEU A 156 -9.48 3.76 3.44
CA LEU A 156 -10.12 4.17 2.19
C LEU A 156 -9.43 5.37 1.55
N SER A 157 -8.90 6.30 2.37
CA SER A 157 -8.18 7.46 1.83
C SER A 157 -6.86 7.05 1.17
N SER A 158 -6.18 6.00 1.61
CA SER A 158 -4.99 5.49 0.90
C SER A 158 -5.28 5.16 -0.57
N PHE A 159 -6.47 4.62 -0.87
CA PHE A 159 -6.90 4.35 -2.24
C PHE A 159 -7.27 5.62 -3.01
N ILE A 160 -7.90 6.59 -2.36
CA ILE A 160 -8.15 7.92 -2.95
C ILE A 160 -6.82 8.58 -3.36
N TYR A 161 -5.79 8.46 -2.52
CA TYR A 161 -4.45 8.93 -2.86
C TYR A 161 -3.87 8.19 -4.07
N LEU A 162 -3.99 6.86 -4.10
CA LEU A 162 -3.57 6.05 -5.25
C LEU A 162 -4.25 6.52 -6.54
N LEU A 163 -5.57 6.70 -6.53
CA LEU A 163 -6.35 7.20 -7.68
C LEU A 163 -5.86 8.58 -8.15
N ALA A 164 -5.58 9.50 -7.22
CA ALA A 164 -5.05 10.82 -7.55
C ALA A 164 -3.68 10.75 -8.24
N GLN A 165 -2.78 9.89 -7.72
CA GLN A 165 -1.46 9.69 -8.29
C GLN A 165 -1.55 9.04 -9.67
N LEU A 166 -2.32 7.97 -9.82
CA LEU A 166 -2.47 7.23 -11.07
C LEU A 166 -3.22 8.04 -12.13
N GLY A 167 -4.25 8.80 -11.76
CA GLY A 167 -4.96 9.72 -12.67
C GLY A 167 -4.01 10.74 -13.29
N THR A 168 -3.08 11.26 -12.48
CA THR A 168 -2.05 12.20 -12.94
C THR A 168 -1.00 11.50 -13.79
N LEU A 169 -0.59 10.30 -13.37
CA LEU A 169 0.50 9.56 -14.00
C LEU A 169 0.11 8.97 -15.36
N TRP A 170 -1.12 8.49 -15.48
CA TRP A 170 -1.67 7.81 -16.66
C TRP A 170 -2.57 8.73 -17.50
N GLU A 171 -2.77 9.98 -17.07
CA GLU A 171 -3.62 10.96 -17.74
C GLU A 171 -5.06 10.43 -17.93
N ASP A 172 -5.59 9.78 -16.89
CA ASP A 172 -6.92 9.15 -16.89
C ASP A 172 -7.87 9.87 -15.94
N ASP A 173 -8.72 10.71 -16.51
CA ASP A 173 -9.73 11.48 -15.78
C ASP A 173 -10.78 10.62 -15.05
N GLN A 174 -11.00 9.37 -15.48
CA GLN A 174 -11.97 8.48 -14.84
C GLN A 174 -11.53 8.12 -13.41
N LEU A 175 -10.22 8.10 -13.15
CA LEU A 175 -9.70 7.84 -11.80
C LEU A 175 -10.04 8.97 -10.83
N TYR A 176 -10.12 10.22 -11.30
CA TYR A 176 -10.58 11.33 -10.47
C TYR A 176 -12.09 11.28 -10.22
N VAL A 177 -12.88 10.82 -11.19
CA VAL A 177 -14.32 10.61 -11.01
C VAL A 177 -14.58 9.55 -9.93
N GLU A 178 -13.83 8.45 -9.96
CA GLU A 178 -13.91 7.42 -8.91
C GLU A 178 -13.45 7.96 -7.54
N ALA A 179 -12.37 8.72 -7.51
CA ALA A 179 -11.88 9.33 -6.27
C ALA A 179 -12.94 10.26 -5.66
N GLU A 180 -13.56 11.13 -6.46
CA GLU A 180 -14.61 12.03 -5.98
C GLU A 180 -15.86 11.27 -5.51
N TYR A 181 -16.23 10.17 -6.17
CA TYR A 181 -17.32 9.31 -5.71
C TYR A 181 -17.04 8.76 -4.30
N LEU A 182 -15.81 8.30 -4.02
CA LEU A 182 -15.42 7.82 -2.70
C LEU A 182 -15.40 8.95 -1.66
N VAL A 183 -14.92 10.14 -2.04
CA VAL A 183 -14.92 11.33 -1.18
C VAL A 183 -16.33 11.66 -0.67
N GLN A 184 -17.35 11.53 -1.51
CA GLN A 184 -18.74 11.81 -1.13
C GLN A 184 -19.28 10.87 -0.04
N GLN A 185 -18.62 9.72 0.19
CA GLN A 185 -19.01 8.76 1.23
C GLN A 185 -18.26 8.99 2.56
N LEU A 186 -17.29 9.90 2.62
CA LEU A 186 -16.38 10.02 3.78
C LEU A 186 -17.01 10.66 5.01
N SER A 187 -17.96 11.58 4.83
CA SER A 187 -18.54 12.36 5.93
C SER A 187 -19.02 11.52 7.14
N PRO A 188 -19.84 10.46 6.97
CA PRO A 188 -20.24 9.60 8.09
C PRO A 188 -19.08 8.83 8.72
N ILE A 189 -18.03 8.51 7.95
CA ILE A 189 -16.85 7.78 8.43
C ILE A 189 -15.97 8.73 9.25
N ILE A 190 -15.73 9.95 8.77
CA ILE A 190 -14.96 10.99 9.46
C ILE A 190 -15.57 11.25 10.83
N ALA A 191 -16.90 11.38 10.91
CA ALA A 191 -17.60 11.67 12.17
C ALA A 191 -17.42 10.57 13.24
N GLN A 192 -17.16 9.32 12.83
CA GLN A 192 -17.03 8.15 13.71
C GLN A 192 -15.57 7.75 13.94
N GLU A 193 -14.63 8.29 13.17
CA GLU A 193 -13.22 7.95 13.25
C GLU A 193 -12.61 8.36 14.60
N THR A 194 -11.82 7.45 15.17
CA THR A 194 -11.15 7.64 16.47
C THR A 194 -9.63 7.62 16.36
N ALA A 195 -9.08 7.20 15.22
CA ALA A 195 -7.68 7.39 14.89
C ALA A 195 -7.44 8.80 14.32
N PHE A 196 -6.45 9.51 14.86
CA PHE A 196 -6.15 10.90 14.50
C PHE A 196 -4.76 11.09 13.88
N ASP A 197 -3.96 10.02 13.73
CA ASP A 197 -2.63 10.07 13.14
C ASP A 197 -2.65 10.05 11.60
N VAL A 198 -1.46 10.09 11.00
CA VAL A 198 -1.27 10.08 9.54
C VAL A 198 -1.41 8.68 8.94
N ASN A 199 -1.04 7.64 9.69
CA ASN A 199 -0.95 6.28 9.20
C ASN A 199 -2.32 5.66 8.93
N SER A 200 -3.18 5.66 9.96
CA SER A 200 -4.50 5.02 9.97
C SER A 200 -5.64 6.00 10.27
N GLY A 201 -5.34 7.28 10.54
CA GLY A 201 -6.32 8.24 11.06
C GLY A 201 -6.70 9.40 10.16
N THR A 202 -7.54 10.27 10.74
CA THR A 202 -8.14 11.45 10.07
C THR A 202 -7.10 12.45 9.55
N ALA A 203 -5.94 12.59 10.22
CA ALA A 203 -4.87 13.47 9.71
C ALA A 203 -4.30 12.95 8.39
N GLY A 204 -4.20 11.63 8.23
CA GLY A 204 -3.85 11.01 6.95
C GLY A 204 -4.89 11.28 5.87
N CYS A 205 -6.17 11.11 6.20
CA CYS A 205 -7.28 11.44 5.31
C CYS A 205 -7.19 12.87 4.78
N LEU A 206 -6.99 13.84 5.68
CA LEU A 206 -6.85 15.25 5.31
C LEU A 206 -5.72 15.47 4.30
N LEU A 207 -4.54 14.88 4.55
CA LEU A 207 -3.39 15.03 3.65
C LEU A 207 -3.68 14.44 2.26
N THR A 208 -4.35 13.29 2.20
CA THR A 208 -4.80 12.70 0.94
C THR A 208 -5.77 13.62 0.20
N LEU A 209 -6.79 14.15 0.89
CA LEU A 209 -7.80 15.01 0.27
C LEU A 209 -7.17 16.29 -0.28
N LEU A 210 -6.19 16.87 0.42
CA LEU A 210 -5.43 18.01 -0.07
C LEU A 210 -4.58 17.65 -1.30
N ALA A 211 -4.00 16.45 -1.36
CA ALA A 211 -3.27 15.97 -2.53
C ALA A 211 -4.19 15.81 -3.74
N LEU A 212 -5.39 15.24 -3.55
CA LEU A 212 -6.41 15.14 -4.60
C LEU A 212 -6.90 16.53 -5.04
N TYR A 213 -7.18 17.43 -4.09
CA TYR A 213 -7.64 18.80 -4.38
C TYR A 213 -6.64 19.57 -5.23
N LYS A 214 -5.33 19.35 -5.02
CA LYS A 214 -4.27 20.00 -5.80
C LYS A 214 -4.32 19.64 -7.30
N VAL A 215 -4.77 18.43 -7.64
CA VAL A 215 -4.81 17.94 -9.03
C VAL A 215 -6.21 18.01 -9.65
N LYS A 216 -7.28 17.89 -8.84
CA LYS A 216 -8.67 17.97 -9.27
C LYS A 216 -9.53 18.69 -8.20
N PRO A 217 -9.49 20.04 -8.15
CA PRO A 217 -10.23 20.77 -7.12
C PRO A 217 -11.73 20.72 -7.36
N THR A 218 -12.48 20.21 -6.37
CA THR A 218 -13.95 20.27 -6.35
C THR A 218 -14.46 20.66 -4.97
N GLN A 219 -15.71 21.13 -4.91
CA GLN A 219 -16.33 21.52 -3.65
C GLN A 219 -16.48 20.33 -2.68
N ALA A 220 -16.74 19.14 -3.20
CA ALA A 220 -16.88 17.93 -2.37
C ALA A 220 -15.56 17.58 -1.65
N ILE A 221 -14.43 17.67 -2.37
CA ILE A 221 -13.10 17.40 -1.80
C ILE A 221 -12.73 18.45 -0.76
N LEU A 222 -13.00 19.73 -1.05
CA LEU A 222 -12.75 20.80 -0.10
C LEU A 222 -13.59 20.64 1.17
N GLN A 223 -14.88 20.31 1.02
CA GLN A 223 -15.79 20.11 2.14
C GLN A 223 -15.35 18.94 3.03
N ALA A 224 -15.00 17.80 2.44
CA ALA A 224 -14.46 16.66 3.19
C ALA A 224 -13.14 17.00 3.90
N SER A 225 -12.28 17.82 3.28
CA SER A 225 -11.04 18.30 3.91
C SER A 225 -11.33 19.17 5.14
N ILE A 226 -12.32 20.06 5.05
CA ILE A 226 -12.76 20.90 6.17
C ILE A 226 -13.30 20.01 7.29
N GLU A 227 -14.14 19.02 6.97
CA GLU A 227 -14.69 18.08 7.95
C GLU A 227 -13.60 17.30 8.70
N CYS A 228 -12.56 16.81 8.00
CA CYS A 228 -11.41 16.21 8.66
C CYS A 228 -10.71 17.19 9.60
N GLY A 229 -10.49 18.44 9.17
CA GLY A 229 -9.87 19.47 9.98
C GLY A 229 -10.68 19.82 11.23
N GLU A 230 -11.99 20.00 11.10
CA GLU A 230 -12.91 20.26 12.20
C GLU A 230 -12.96 19.08 13.18
N HIS A 231 -12.97 17.84 12.67
CA HIS A 231 -12.95 16.64 13.50
C HIS A 231 -11.66 16.53 14.33
N LEU A 232 -10.50 16.81 13.72
CA LEU A 232 -9.22 16.86 14.42
C LEU A 232 -9.18 17.96 15.49
N LEU A 233 -9.66 19.17 15.17
CA LEU A 233 -9.72 20.28 16.12
C LEU A 233 -10.63 19.95 17.31
N LYS A 234 -11.78 19.34 17.07
CA LYS A 234 -12.74 18.94 18.10
C LYS A 234 -12.15 17.93 19.09
N HIS A 235 -11.29 17.03 18.61
CA HIS A 235 -10.66 15.98 19.43
C HIS A 235 -9.25 16.33 19.90
N MET A 236 -8.78 17.53 19.59
CA MET A 236 -7.48 18.01 20.02
C MET A 236 -7.40 18.01 21.55
N ARG A 237 -6.45 17.25 22.09
CA ARG A 237 -6.10 17.31 23.51
C ARG A 237 -4.85 18.16 23.66
N SER A 238 -4.95 19.23 24.45
CA SER A 238 -3.76 19.95 24.92
C SER A 238 -2.93 18.97 25.75
N THR A 239 -1.81 18.49 25.21
CA THR A 239 -0.79 17.88 26.06
C THR A 239 -0.08 18.99 26.83
N LEU A 240 0.28 18.73 28.09
CA LEU A 240 0.98 19.68 28.96
C LEU A 240 2.33 20.15 28.38
N MET A 241 2.87 19.44 27.39
CA MET A 241 4.10 19.79 26.67
C MET A 241 3.92 20.84 25.56
N GLY A 242 2.69 21.21 25.20
CA GLY A 242 2.40 22.21 24.16
C GLY A 242 2.14 23.63 24.68
N ARG A 243 2.07 23.83 26.01
CA ARG A 243 2.07 25.17 26.62
C ARG A 243 3.51 25.54 26.96
N LEU A 244 4.28 25.93 25.94
CA LEU A 244 5.35 26.88 26.22
C LEU A 244 4.64 28.18 26.63
N GLU A 245 4.78 28.49 27.91
CA GLU A 245 4.35 29.73 28.53
C GLU A 245 4.78 30.91 27.63
N HIS A 246 3.80 31.65 27.14
CA HIS A 246 3.98 33.00 26.59
C HIS A 246 3.50 34.01 27.63
#